data_AF-A0A8C1QA72-F1
#
_entry.id   AF-A0A8C1QA72-F1
#
_cell.length_a   1.000
_cell.length_b   1.000
_cell.length_c   1.000
_cell.angle_alpha   90.00
_cell.angle_beta   90.00
_cell.angle_gamma   90.00
#
_symmetry.space_group_name_H-M   'P 1'
#
loop_
_entity.id
_entity.type
_entity.pdbx_description
1 polymer ?
#
loop_
_entity_poly.entity_id
_entity_poly.type
_entity_poly.pdbx_seq_one_letter_code
_entity_poly.pdbx_strand_id
1 'polypeptide(L)'
;AEGAPSVARDAVLKESIALPEDMPQIRGYDFNRGMDHRALLQSFLSTAFQASRFGLAVQEINKMRRDSHTSTSGCTIFLGYTSNLISSSVRESIHFLAQHRMVRPHCDSV
;
A
#
# COMPACT_ATOMS: atom_id res chain seq x y z
N ALA A 1 17.41 -36.91 -11.94
CA ALA A 1 16.45 -36.24 -12.84
C ALA A 1 16.67 -36.65 -14.31
N GLU A 2 16.92 -37.94 -14.58
CA GLU A 2 17.35 -38.43 -15.91
C GLU A 2 16.25 -39.20 -16.69
N GLY A 3 14.99 -39.04 -16.32
CA GLY A 3 13.85 -39.66 -17.04
C GLY A 3 12.72 -38.69 -17.38
N ALA A 4 12.91 -37.38 -17.18
CA ALA A 4 11.89 -36.40 -17.50
C ALA A 4 11.85 -36.17 -19.03
N PRO A 5 10.66 -36.10 -19.66
CA PRO A 5 10.51 -35.78 -21.07
C PRO A 5 11.27 -34.49 -21.43
N SER A 6 11.95 -34.45 -22.58
CA SER A 6 12.76 -33.28 -23.00
C SER A 6 11.97 -31.97 -22.92
N VAL A 7 10.72 -32.00 -23.36
CA VAL A 7 9.78 -30.86 -23.30
C VAL A 7 9.57 -30.36 -21.87
N ALA A 8 9.49 -31.26 -20.89
CA ALA A 8 9.33 -30.87 -19.49
C ALA A 8 10.62 -30.27 -18.91
N ARG A 9 11.80 -30.73 -19.36
CA ARG A 9 13.09 -30.17 -18.95
C ARG A 9 13.27 -28.77 -19.51
N ASP A 10 12.99 -28.57 -20.79
CA ASP A 10 13.14 -27.29 -21.47
C ASP A 10 12.14 -26.24 -20.96
N ALA A 11 10.92 -26.66 -20.61
CA ALA A 11 9.90 -25.76 -20.07
C ALA A 11 10.22 -25.27 -18.65
N VAL A 12 10.82 -26.13 -17.80
CA VAL A 12 11.11 -25.80 -16.40
C VAL A 12 12.46 -25.12 -16.24
N LEU A 13 13.47 -25.50 -17.03
CA LEU A 13 14.85 -25.05 -16.89
C LEU A 13 15.20 -23.91 -17.86
N LYS A 14 14.25 -23.03 -18.14
CA LYS A 14 14.49 -21.86 -18.97
C LYS A 14 15.36 -20.86 -18.21
N GLU A 15 16.44 -20.40 -18.84
CA GLU A 15 17.30 -19.37 -18.25
C GLU A 15 16.53 -18.07 -17.99
N SER A 16 16.78 -17.49 -16.81
CA SER A 16 16.19 -16.21 -16.40
C SER A 16 17.04 -15.06 -16.90
N ILE A 17 16.39 -13.97 -17.31
CA ILE A 17 17.08 -12.71 -17.59
C ILE A 17 17.51 -12.03 -16.30
N ALA A 18 18.55 -11.20 -16.37
CA ALA A 18 18.95 -10.36 -15.25
C ALA A 18 17.85 -9.35 -14.90
N LEU A 19 17.65 -9.12 -13.61
CA LEU A 19 16.71 -8.12 -13.10
C LEU A 19 17.39 -6.74 -13.02
N PRO A 20 16.63 -5.64 -13.16
CA PRO A 20 17.15 -4.29 -12.92
C PRO A 20 17.74 -4.12 -11.50
N GLU A 21 18.80 -3.33 -11.36
CA GLU A 21 19.48 -3.09 -10.06
C GLU A 21 18.61 -2.35 -9.05
N ASP A 22 17.66 -1.53 -9.53
CA ASP A 22 16.74 -0.75 -8.71
C ASP A 22 15.51 -1.56 -8.25
N MET A 23 15.41 -2.85 -8.63
CA MET A 23 14.29 -3.69 -8.27
C MET A 23 14.23 -3.89 -6.75
N PRO A 24 13.16 -3.44 -6.07
CA PRO A 24 13.03 -3.62 -4.64
C PRO A 24 12.87 -5.10 -4.30
N GLN A 25 13.74 -5.60 -3.44
CA GLN A 25 13.68 -6.99 -2.99
C GLN A 25 12.49 -7.22 -2.06
N ILE A 26 11.84 -8.38 -2.21
CA ILE A 26 10.75 -8.80 -1.33
C ILE A 26 11.33 -9.25 0.01
N ARG A 27 10.95 -8.56 1.08
CA ARG A 27 11.35 -8.85 2.45
C ARG A 27 10.28 -8.38 3.43
N GLY A 28 9.78 -9.31 4.25
CA GLY A 28 8.86 -9.01 5.34
C GLY A 28 9.56 -8.46 6.59
N TYR A 29 8.76 -8.06 7.57
CA TYR A 29 9.25 -7.61 8.88
C TYR A 29 9.88 -8.77 9.67
N ASP A 30 11.03 -8.52 10.30
CA ASP A 30 11.70 -9.49 11.16
C ASP A 30 11.27 -9.29 12.62
N PHE A 31 10.43 -10.19 13.13
CA PHE A 31 9.91 -10.12 14.50
C PHE A 31 10.97 -10.37 15.59
N ASN A 32 12.15 -10.88 15.25
CA ASN A 32 13.26 -10.95 16.22
C ASN A 32 13.79 -9.57 16.63
N ARG A 33 13.44 -8.52 15.87
CA ARG A 33 13.75 -7.12 16.20
C ARG A 33 12.76 -6.50 17.21
N GLY A 34 11.82 -7.29 17.72
CA GLY A 34 10.79 -6.85 18.66
C GLY A 34 9.52 -6.37 17.96
N MET A 35 8.58 -5.85 18.75
CA MET A 35 7.24 -5.43 18.32
C MET A 35 7.20 -3.93 17.96
N ASP A 36 7.88 -3.54 16.88
CA ASP A 36 7.78 -2.20 16.32
C ASP A 36 6.71 -2.15 15.21
N HIS A 37 5.52 -1.68 15.58
CA HIS A 37 4.39 -1.53 14.66
C HIS A 37 4.68 -0.58 13.50
N ARG A 38 5.50 0.46 13.71
CA ARG A 38 5.87 1.40 12.65
C ARG A 38 6.76 0.69 11.64
N ALA A 39 7.79 0.00 12.09
CA ALA A 39 8.67 -0.74 11.21
C ALA A 39 7.96 -1.91 10.51
N LEU A 40 7.00 -2.55 11.18
CA LEU A 40 6.12 -3.57 10.58
C LEU A 40 5.28 -2.99 9.43
N LEU A 41 4.58 -1.88 9.65
CA LEU A 41 3.77 -1.25 8.60
C LEU A 41 4.64 -0.65 7.48
N GLN A 42 5.85 -0.20 7.78
CA GLN A 42 6.81 0.23 6.75
C GLN A 42 7.29 -0.92 5.86
N SER A 43 7.45 -2.12 6.43
CA SER A 43 7.86 -3.30 5.66
C SER A 43 6.82 -3.69 4.61
N PHE A 44 5.57 -3.23 4.72
CA PHE A 44 4.50 -3.60 3.78
C PHE A 44 4.85 -3.23 2.34
N LEU A 45 5.66 -2.18 2.10
CA LEU A 45 6.17 -1.85 0.77
C LEU A 45 6.89 -3.03 0.10
N SER A 46 7.63 -3.82 0.86
CA SER A 46 8.42 -4.97 0.40
C SER A 46 7.80 -6.34 0.76
N THR A 47 6.57 -6.40 1.25
CA THR A 47 5.90 -7.67 1.64
C THR A 47 5.18 -8.36 0.47
N ALA A 48 4.98 -7.67 -0.66
CA ALA A 48 4.22 -8.10 -1.84
C ALA A 48 2.68 -8.10 -1.66
N PHE A 49 1.96 -8.46 -2.74
CA PHE A 49 0.49 -8.54 -2.80
C PHE A 49 -0.22 -7.25 -2.32
N GLN A 50 -1.25 -7.40 -1.50
CA GLN A 50 -2.03 -6.28 -0.95
C GLN A 50 -1.23 -5.44 0.05
N ALA A 51 -0.22 -6.02 0.72
CA ALA A 51 0.63 -5.27 1.64
C ALA A 51 1.39 -4.16 0.89
N SER A 52 2.00 -4.48 -0.27
CA SER A 52 2.67 -3.46 -1.08
C SER A 52 1.71 -2.38 -1.57
N ARG A 53 0.46 -2.74 -1.91
CA ARG A 53 -0.58 -1.76 -2.29
C ARG A 53 -0.92 -0.83 -1.11
N PHE A 54 -1.05 -1.39 0.09
CA PHE A 54 -1.27 -0.60 1.31
C PHE A 54 -0.10 0.37 1.57
N GLY A 55 1.15 -0.11 1.49
CA GLY A 55 2.33 0.73 1.67
C GLY A 55 2.40 1.90 0.67
N LEU A 56 2.09 1.64 -0.60
CA LEU A 56 2.03 2.67 -1.64
C LEU A 56 0.89 3.68 -1.39
N ALA A 57 -0.29 3.21 -0.95
CA ALA A 57 -1.39 4.10 -0.57
C ALA A 57 -1.01 5.04 0.58
N VAL A 58 -0.29 4.55 1.59
CA VAL A 58 0.24 5.38 2.68
C VAL A 58 1.22 6.44 2.16
N GLN A 59 2.10 6.09 1.21
CA GLN A 59 3.02 7.07 0.60
C GLN A 59 2.28 8.16 -0.16
N GLU A 60 1.27 7.79 -0.97
CA GLU A 60 0.50 8.74 -1.76
C GLU A 60 -0.36 9.67 -0.89
N ILE A 61 -1.02 9.15 0.15
CA ILE A 61 -1.78 9.98 1.10
C ILE A 61 -0.87 10.98 1.81
N ASN A 62 0.33 10.55 2.22
CA ASN A 62 1.29 11.46 2.84
C ASN A 62 1.81 12.53 1.87
N LYS A 63 1.95 12.19 0.59
CA LYS A 63 2.29 13.16 -0.46
C LYS A 63 1.19 14.20 -0.61
N MET A 64 -0.07 13.78 -0.80
CA MET A 64 -1.21 14.71 -0.87
C MET A 64 -1.29 15.64 0.34
N ARG A 65 -1.04 15.13 1.55
CA ARG A 65 -1.03 15.94 2.77
C ARG A 65 0.10 16.96 2.79
N ARG A 66 1.32 16.58 2.38
CA ARG A 66 2.46 17.52 2.29
C ARG A 66 2.18 18.62 1.29
N ASP A 67 1.67 18.25 0.12
CA ASP A 67 1.36 19.20 -0.95
C ASP A 67 0.28 20.18 -0.49
N SER A 68 -0.74 19.71 0.24
CA SER A 68 -1.79 20.56 0.84
C SER A 68 -1.28 21.64 1.79
N HIS A 69 -0.19 21.40 2.52
CA HIS A 69 0.37 22.36 3.48
C HIS A 69 1.42 23.30 2.87
N THR A 70 2.04 22.91 1.76
CA THR A 70 3.23 23.59 1.22
C THR A 70 2.98 24.32 -0.09
N SER A 71 1.94 23.96 -0.84
CA SER A 71 1.67 24.59 -2.13
C SER A 71 1.04 25.97 -1.95
N THR A 72 1.57 26.95 -2.68
CA THR A 72 0.96 28.29 -2.84
C THR A 72 -0.44 28.19 -3.49
N SER A 73 -0.66 27.12 -4.27
CA SER A 73 -1.95 26.67 -4.79
C SER A 73 -2.41 25.43 -4.01
N GLY A 74 -3.14 25.59 -2.90
CA GLY A 74 -3.49 24.50 -1.98
C GLY A 74 -4.02 23.22 -2.66
N CYS A 75 -3.56 22.04 -2.20
CA CYS A 75 -4.12 20.76 -2.62
C CYS A 75 -5.42 20.47 -1.84
N THR A 76 -6.54 20.30 -2.56
CA THR A 76 -7.83 19.90 -1.97
C THR A 76 -7.99 18.38 -2.05
N ILE A 77 -8.13 17.71 -0.90
CA ILE A 77 -8.30 16.26 -0.81
C ILE A 77 -9.79 15.93 -0.66
N PHE A 78 -10.34 15.17 -1.61
CA PHE A 78 -11.71 14.65 -1.55
C PHE A 78 -11.70 13.23 -0.99
N LEU A 79 -12.62 12.92 -0.07
CA LEU A 79 -12.76 11.59 0.52
C LEU A 79 -14.16 11.05 0.22
N GLY A 80 -14.24 10.10 -0.72
CA GLY A 80 -15.45 9.33 -1.02
C GLY A 80 -15.54 8.08 -0.15
N TYR A 81 -16.73 7.78 0.37
CA TYR A 81 -17.01 6.54 1.09
C TYR A 81 -18.47 6.11 0.89
N THR A 82 -18.71 4.81 1.00
CA THR A 82 -20.05 4.20 0.89
C THR A 82 -20.80 4.23 2.22
N SER A 83 -22.13 4.13 2.17
CA SER A 83 -23.03 4.18 3.34
C SER A 83 -22.64 3.21 4.48
N ASN A 84 -22.19 2.00 4.14
CA ASN A 84 -21.77 0.98 5.08
C ASN A 84 -20.52 1.38 5.91
N LEU A 85 -19.69 2.29 5.43
CA LEU A 85 -18.53 2.78 6.19
C LEU A 85 -18.96 3.73 7.32
N ILE A 86 -20.07 4.46 7.15
CA ILE A 86 -20.65 5.31 8.20
C ILE A 86 -21.43 4.51 9.24
N SER A 87 -22.03 3.38 8.85
CA SER A 87 -22.67 2.47 9.80
C SER A 87 -21.67 1.58 10.55
N SER A 88 -20.37 1.67 10.23
CA SER A 88 -19.27 0.95 10.90
C SER A 88 -18.44 1.87 11.81
N SER A 89 -17.50 1.29 12.57
CA SER A 89 -16.54 2.03 13.40
C SER A 89 -15.49 2.84 12.61
N VAL A 90 -15.50 2.75 11.29
CA VAL A 90 -14.70 3.64 10.42
C VAL A 90 -15.23 5.07 10.47
N ARG A 91 -16.50 5.26 10.87
CA ARG A 91 -17.12 6.58 11.06
C ARG A 91 -16.29 7.50 11.94
N GLU A 92 -15.73 7.00 13.04
CA GLU A 92 -14.92 7.81 13.97
C GLU A 92 -13.64 8.31 13.30
N SER A 93 -13.01 7.50 12.44
CA SER A 93 -11.83 7.90 11.66
C SER A 93 -12.19 8.95 10.61
N ILE A 94 -13.31 8.77 9.89
CA ILE A 94 -13.81 9.76 8.93
C ILE A 94 -14.16 11.08 9.63
N HIS A 95 -14.81 11.01 10.79
CA HIS A 95 -15.17 12.16 11.60
C HIS A 95 -13.93 12.96 12.02
N PHE A 96 -12.89 12.28 12.51
CA PHE A 96 -11.62 12.92 12.87
C PHE A 96 -11.01 13.69 11.69
N LEU A 97 -10.91 13.05 10.51
CA LEU A 97 -10.33 13.68 9.33
C LEU A 97 -11.13 14.92 8.87
N ALA A 98 -12.47 14.86 8.95
CA ALA A 98 -13.34 15.98 8.59
C ALA A 98 -13.28 17.12 9.63
N GLN A 99 -13.32 16.79 10.93
CA GLN A 99 -13.27 17.77 12.03
C GLN A 99 -11.99 18.61 11.99
N HIS A 100 -10.87 17.98 11.66
CA HIS A 100 -9.57 18.65 11.54
C HIS A 100 -9.31 19.25 10.15
N ARG A 101 -10.32 19.33 9.29
CA ARG A 101 -10.25 19.92 7.94
C ARG A 101 -9.15 19.32 7.06
N MET A 102 -8.84 18.04 7.25
CA MET A 102 -7.82 17.33 6.47
C MET A 102 -8.35 16.87 5.11
N VAL A 103 -9.67 16.68 5.00
CA VAL A 103 -10.35 16.19 3.80
C VAL A 103 -11.71 16.85 3.62
N ARG A 104 -12.24 16.80 2.39
CA ARG A 104 -13.62 17.15 2.05
C ARG A 104 -14.43 15.84 1.87
N PRO A 105 -15.26 15.45 2.85
CA PRO A 105 -15.99 14.20 2.80
C PRO A 105 -17.17 14.25 1.82
N HIS A 106 -17.38 13.16 1.10
CA HIS A 106 -18.54 12.90 0.24
C HIS A 106 -19.02 11.47 0.50
N CYS A 107 -20.31 11.32 0.79
CA CYS A 107 -20.93 10.03 1.01
C CYS A 107 -21.77 9.66 -0.20
N ASP A 108 -21.44 8.54 -0.83
CA ASP A 108 -22.24 7.96 -1.89
C ASP A 108 -23.08 6.82 -1.31
N SER A 109 -24.40 6.94 -1.43
CA SER A 109 -25.32 5.88 -1.05
C SER A 109 -25.34 4.83 -2.16
N VAL A 110 -24.82 3.64 -1.87
CA VAL A 110 -25.03 2.42 -2.67
C VAL A 110 -26.10 1.58 -1.98
#